data_AF-A0ABD0PNK2-F1
#
_entry.id   AF-A0ABD0PNK2-F1
#
_cell.length_a   1.000
_cell.length_b   1.000
_cell.length_c   1.000
_cell.angle_alpha   90.00
_cell.angle_beta   90.00
_cell.angle_gamma   90.00
#
_symmetry.space_group_name_H-M   'P 1'
#
loop_
_entity.id
_entity.type
_entity.pdbx_description
1 polymer ?
#
loop_
_entity_poly.entity_id
_entity_poly.type
_entity_poly.pdbx_seq_one_letter_code
_entity_poly.pdbx_strand_id
1 'polypeptide(L)' 'MMRMMMSGEEVLIPDDRAFSRFNHECQSEEGWSLTYNKNNICVWIQVLEEEKSLHKIKHHVMLL' A
#
# COMPACT_ATOMS: atom_id res chain seq x y z
N MET A 1 11.50 14.25 2.56
CA MET A 1 11.31 13.40 1.36
C MET A 1 9.90 13.62 0.84
N MET A 2 9.73 14.04 -0.42
CA MET A 2 8.40 14.35 -0.98
C MET A 2 7.60 13.07 -1.23
N ARG A 3 6.45 12.97 -0.54
CA ARG A 3 5.37 12.01 -0.82
C ARG A 3 4.80 12.37 -2.18
N MET A 4 4.99 11.50 -3.16
CA MET A 4 4.37 11.67 -4.48
C MET A 4 2.89 11.33 -4.31
N MET A 5 2.09 12.34 -3.96
CA MET A 5 0.65 12.28 -4.18
C MET A 5 0.46 12.17 -5.69
N MET A 6 -0.53 11.39 -6.13
CA MET A 6 -1.03 11.49 -7.50
C MET A 6 -1.62 12.90 -7.64
N SER A 7 -0.78 13.90 -7.95
CA SER A 7 -1.23 15.27 -8.18
C SER A 7 -1.99 15.23 -9.50
N GLY A 8 -3.31 15.38 -9.41
CA GLY A 8 -4.23 15.23 -10.55
C GLY A 8 -4.13 16.33 -11.60
N GLU A 9 -2.97 16.96 -11.78
CA GLU A 9 -2.74 17.96 -12.82
C GLU A 9 -2.42 17.32 -14.17
N GLU A 10 -1.72 16.19 -14.23
CA GLU A 10 -1.35 15.53 -15.50
C GLU A 10 -1.29 14.00 -15.38
N VAL A 11 -1.59 13.30 -16.49
CA VAL A 11 -1.46 11.84 -16.59
C VAL A 11 0.02 11.48 -16.75
N LEU A 12 0.54 10.69 -15.82
CA LEU A 12 1.94 10.25 -15.82
C LEU A 12 2.04 8.76 -16.16
N ILE A 13 3.01 8.42 -17.02
CA ILE A 13 3.44 7.02 -17.22
C ILE A 13 4.40 6.67 -16.07
N PRO A 14 4.14 5.61 -15.27
CA PRO A 14 5.02 5.21 -14.17
C PRO A 14 6.42 4.85 -14.67
N ASP A 15 7.45 5.34 -13.99
CA ASP A 15 8.84 4.97 -14.20
C ASP A 15 9.29 3.83 -13.24
N ASP A 16 10.52 3.34 -13.40
CA ASP A 16 11.09 2.27 -12.56
C ASP A 16 11.06 2.60 -11.06
N ARG A 17 11.13 3.89 -10.71
CA ARG A 17 11.08 4.33 -9.32
C ARG A 17 9.67 4.18 -8.76
N ALA A 18 8.64 4.48 -9.54
CA ALA A 18 7.26 4.24 -9.17
C ALA A 18 7.01 2.75 -8.92
N PHE A 19 7.49 1.87 -9.81
CA PHE A 19 7.39 0.41 -9.63
C PHE A 19 8.15 -0.07 -8.39
N SER A 20 9.38 0.41 -8.18
CA SER A 20 10.19 0.05 -7.02
C SER A 20 9.54 0.47 -5.70
N ARG A 21 8.95 1.67 -5.66
CA ARG A 21 8.20 2.17 -4.51
C ARG A 21 6.96 1.34 -4.23
N PHE A 22 6.19 1.02 -5.26
CA PHE A 22 4.98 0.20 -5.12
C PHE A 22 5.33 -1.21 -4.62
N ASN A 23 6.35 -1.84 -5.20
CA ASN A 23 6.83 -3.14 -4.73
C ASN A 23 7.28 -3.09 -3.26
N HIS A 24 8.03 -2.07 -2.86
CA HIS A 24 8.43 -1.88 -1.47
C HIS A 24 7.22 -1.69 -0.54
N GLU A 25 6.20 -0.92 -0.94
CA GLU A 25 4.97 -0.73 -0.17
C GLU A 25 4.20 -2.06 0.01
N CYS A 26 4.17 -2.92 -1.02
CA CYS A 26 3.58 -4.27 -0.93
C CYS A 26 4.35 -5.16 0.06
N GLN A 27 5.68 -5.15 0.04
CA GLN A 27 6.50 -6.03 0.87
C GLN A 27 6.68 -5.55 2.31
N SER A 28 6.53 -4.24 2.57
CA SER A 28 6.72 -3.69 3.92
C SER A 28 5.56 -4.00 4.86
N GLU A 29 5.88 -4.41 6.08
CA GLU A 29 4.92 -4.50 7.20
C GLU A 29 4.85 -3.18 8.01
N GLU A 30 5.84 -2.31 7.87
CA GLU A 30 5.92 -1.05 8.60
C GLU A 30 4.75 -0.12 8.23
N GLY A 31 4.06 0.40 9.24
CA GLY A 31 2.88 1.26 9.04
C GLY A 31 1.61 0.51 8.62
N TRP A 32 1.61 -0.83 8.65
CA TRP A 32 0.45 -1.67 8.36
C TRP A 32 0.02 -2.47 9.59
N SER A 33 -1.28 -2.65 9.77
CA SER A 33 -1.89 -3.52 10.78
C SER A 33 -2.54 -4.73 10.12
N LEU A 34 -2.16 -5.94 10.53
CA LEU A 34 -2.80 -7.18 10.07
C LEU A 34 -4.18 -7.30 10.70
N THR A 35 -5.24 -7.28 9.89
CA THR A 35 -6.63 -7.32 10.37
C THR A 35 -7.37 -8.61 10.02
N TYR A 36 -6.84 -9.38 9.06
CA TYR A 36 -7.38 -10.69 8.71
C TYR A 36 -6.26 -11.64 8.29
N ASN A 37 -6.32 -12.89 8.76
CA ASN A 37 -5.44 -13.96 8.34
C ASN A 37 -6.19 -15.30 8.38
N LYS A 38 -6.55 -15.83 7.22
CA LYS A 38 -7.22 -17.14 7.09
C LYS A 38 -7.07 -17.67 5.66
N ASN A 39 -7.03 -18.99 5.50
CA ASN A 39 -7.03 -19.66 4.20
C ASN A 39 -5.98 -19.11 3.22
N ASN A 40 -4.75 -18.89 3.70
CA ASN A 40 -3.63 -18.32 2.92
C ASN A 40 -3.86 -16.87 2.41
N ILE A 41 -4.85 -16.18 2.95
CA ILE A 41 -5.16 -14.78 2.65
C ILE A 41 -4.84 -13.95 3.90
N CYS A 42 -3.96 -12.97 3.73
CA CYS A 42 -3.68 -11.94 4.73
C CYS A 42 -4.21 -10.60 4.24
N VAL A 43 -4.94 -9.87 5.08
CA VAL A 43 -5.38 -8.48 4.81
C VAL A 43 -4.77 -7.54 5.83
N TRP A 44 -4.18 -6.47 5.33
CA TRP A 44 -3.52 -5.43 6.08
C TRP A 44 -4.20 -4.09 5.82
N ILE A 45 -4.38 -3.30 6.87
CA ILE A 45 -4.92 -1.94 6.80
C ILE A 45 -3.81 -0.98 7.23
N GLN A 46 -3.58 0.08 6.46
CA GLN A 46 -2.60 1.10 6.85
C GLN A 46 -3.02 1.72 8.17
N VAL A 47 -2.08 1.82 9.12
CA VAL A 47 -2.30 2.51 10.39
C VAL A 47 -2.67 3.94 10.08
N LEU A 48 -3.88 4.34 10.49
CA LEU A 48 -4.37 5.68 10.25
C LEU A 48 -3.51 6.71 10.98
N GLU A 49 -3.23 7.81 10.30
CA GLU A 49 -3.01 9.09 10.97
C GLU A 49 -4.41 9.63 11.28
N GLU A 50 -4.65 10.04 12.54
CA GLU A 50 -5.84 10.80 12.93
C GLU A 50 -6.06 11.90 11.88
N GLU A 51 -7.29 12.03 11.34
CA GLU A 51 -7.72 12.94 10.24
C GLU A 51 -7.87 12.37 8.82
N LYS A 52 -7.47 11.12 8.53
CA LYS A 52 -7.74 10.52 7.19
C LYS A 52 -9.04 9.72 7.13
N SER A 53 -9.91 10.07 6.18
CA SER A 53 -11.17 9.36 5.89
C SER A 53 -10.99 8.14 4.97
N LEU A 54 -9.85 8.01 4.29
CA LEU A 54 -9.55 6.93 3.36
C LEU A 54 -8.50 5.98 3.94
N HIS A 55 -8.83 4.69 3.92
CA HIS A 55 -7.93 3.63 4.35
C HIS A 55 -7.26 2.98 3.13
N LYS A 56 -5.94 2.84 3.18
CA LYS A 56 -5.25 1.94 2.24
C LYS A 56 -5.39 0.50 2.74
N ILE A 57 -5.63 -0.41 1.79
CA ILE A 57 -5.76 -1.85 2.05
C ILE A 57 -4.75 -2.59 1.19
N LYS A 58 -4.03 -3.51 1.81
CA LYS A 58 -3.12 -4.46 1.16
C LYS A 58 -3.61 -5.87 1.43
N HIS A 59 -3.59 -6.74 0.43
CA HIS A 59 -3.86 -8.17 0.62
C HIS A 59 -2.73 -9.00 0.01
N HIS A 60 -2.43 -10.12 0.64
CA HIS A 60 -1.47 -11.10 0.15
C HIS A 60 -2.14 -12.46 0.09
N VAL A 61 -2.06 -13.12 -1.06
CA VAL A 61 -2.57 -14.47 -1.28
C VAL A 61 -1.35 -15.37 -1.51
N MET A 62 -1.12 -16.30 -0.59
CA MET A 62 -0.07 -17.31 -0.78
C MET A 62 -0.64 -18.44 -1.64
N LEU A 63 -0.03 -18.66 -2.81
CA LEU A 63 -0.26 -19.86 -3.61
C LEU A 63 0.55 -21.00 -2.98
N LEU A 64 -0.09 -22.13 -2.74
CA LEU A 64 0.53 -23.35 -2.21
C LEU A 64 1.56 -23.94 -3.18
#